data_AF-A0A0D0GLP2-F1
#
_entry.id   AF-A0A0D0GLP2-F1
#
_cell.length_a   1.000
_cell.length_b   1.000
_cell.length_c   1.000
_cell.angle_alpha   90.00
_cell.angle_beta   90.00
_cell.angle_gamma   90.00
#
_symmetry.space_group_name_H-M   'P 1'
#
loop_
_entity.id
_entity.type
_entity.pdbx_description
1 polymer ?
#
loop_
_entity_poly.entity_id
_entity_poly.type
_entity_poly.pdbx_seq_one_letter_code
_entity_poly.pdbx_strand_id
1 'polypeptide(L)' 'MKSIRFERHDSVGHIVLANPPLNLIATAFSERLSEAVHEASESEIRALLIRAEGPNFSQGGDILDFIDKEFNAWRTRRS' A
#
# COMPACT_ATOMS: atom_id res chain seq x y z
N MET A 1 -1.06 -14.34 6.57
CA MET A 1 -1.64 -13.07 7.08
C MET A 1 -1.55 -12.02 5.98
N LYS A 2 -2.53 -11.10 5.85
CA LYS A 2 -2.50 -10.04 4.82
C LYS A 2 -1.44 -8.99 5.16
N SER A 3 -0.63 -8.59 4.19
CA SER A 3 0.44 -7.57 4.33
C SER A 3 -0.08 -6.13 4.34
N ILE A 4 -1.32 -5.91 3.90
CA ILE A 4 -2.05 -4.66 3.99
C ILE A 4 -3.49 -4.99 4.41
N ARG A 5 -4.07 -4.16 5.28
CA ARG A 5 -5.44 -4.33 5.79
C ARG A 5 -6.12 -2.98 5.94
N PHE A 6 -7.41 -2.94 5.65
CA PHE A 6 -8.28 -1.82 5.97
C PHE A 6 -9.03 -2.10 7.28
N GLU A 7 -9.10 -1.11 8.16
CA GLU A 7 -9.83 -1.13 9.43
C GLU A 7 -10.62 0.16 9.54
N ARG A 8 -11.83 0.13 10.10
CA ARG A 8 -12.61 1.34 10.34
C ARG A 8 -12.64 1.67 11.82
N HIS A 9 -12.28 2.91 12.15
CA HIS A 9 -12.34 3.48 13.49
C HIS A 9 -13.22 4.74 13.44
N ASP A 10 -14.50 4.59 13.76
CA ASP A 10 -15.54 5.62 13.62
C ASP A 10 -15.61 6.22 12.20
N SER A 11 -15.22 7.48 12.06
CA SER A 11 -15.18 8.23 10.80
C SER A 11 -13.80 8.23 10.15
N VAL A 12 -12.82 7.51 10.70
CA VAL A 12 -11.47 7.40 10.16
C VAL A 12 -11.23 5.97 9.67
N GLY A 13 -10.93 5.81 8.39
CA GLY A 13 -10.45 4.56 7.82
C GLY A 13 -8.95 4.43 8.01
N HIS A 14 -8.48 3.24 8.37
CA HIS A 14 -7.07 2.96 8.63
C HIS A 14 -6.59 1.90 7.64
N ILE A 15 -5.67 2.26 6.75
CA ILE A 15 -4.89 1.28 5.99
C ILE A 15 -3.62 0.99 6.77
N VAL A 16 -3.43 -0.26 7.16
CA VAL A 16 -2.30 -0.71 7.99
C VAL A 16 -1.34 -1.54 7.15
N LEU A 17 -0.12 -1.03 6.98
CA LEU A 17 1.00 -1.76 6.40
C LEU A 17 1.54 -2.74 7.44
N ALA A 18 1.42 -4.03 7.15
CA ALA A 18 1.60 -5.11 8.12
C ALA A 18 2.64 -6.13 7.66
N ASN A 19 3.75 -5.63 7.12
CA ASN A 19 4.90 -6.41 6.71
C ASN A 19 6.21 -5.88 7.33
N PRO A 20 6.28 -5.75 8.67
CA PRO A 20 7.50 -5.31 9.34
C PRO A 20 8.66 -6.31 9.13
N PRO A 21 9.92 -5.87 9.27
CA PRO A 21 10.35 -4.55 9.73
C PRO A 21 10.53 -3.51 8.61
N LEU A 22 10.53 -3.94 7.34
CA LEU A 22 10.89 -3.07 6.22
C LEU A 22 9.67 -2.49 5.50
N ASN A 23 8.53 -3.18 5.51
CA ASN A 23 7.34 -2.79 4.74
C ASN A 23 7.69 -2.43 3.27
N LEU A 24 8.44 -3.32 2.59
CA LEU A 24 8.88 -3.11 1.21
C LEU A 24 7.70 -3.11 0.23
N ILE A 25 7.78 -2.21 -0.75
CA ILE A 25 6.80 -2.04 -1.81
C ILE A 25 7.20 -2.95 -2.98
N ALA A 26 6.51 -4.08 -3.10
CA ALA A 26 6.58 -5.01 -4.24
C ALA A 26 5.23 -5.03 -4.98
N THR A 27 5.14 -5.77 -6.08
CA THR A 27 3.93 -5.87 -6.93
C THR A 27 2.70 -6.28 -6.12
N ALA A 28 2.83 -7.36 -5.34
CA ALA A 28 1.74 -7.83 -4.48
C ALA A 28 1.35 -6.79 -3.41
N PHE A 29 2.29 -5.94 -2.97
CA PHE A 29 2.00 -4.85 -2.04
C PHE A 29 1.15 -3.77 -2.72
N SER A 30 1.49 -3.36 -3.94
CA SER A 30 0.73 -2.37 -4.71
C SER A 30 -0.69 -2.84 -5.03
N GLU A 31 -0.87 -4.11 -5.40
CA GLU A 31 -2.19 -4.71 -5.63
C GLU A 31 -3.05 -4.66 -4.36
N ARG A 32 -2.48 -5.09 -3.22
CA ARG A 32 -3.19 -5.08 -1.94
C ARG A 32 -3.50 -3.69 -1.44
N LEU A 33 -2.64 -2.71 -1.73
CA LEU A 33 -2.91 -1.31 -1.41
C LEU A 33 -4.07 -0.78 -2.24
N SER A 34 -4.13 -1.12 -3.53
CA SER A 34 -5.24 -0.78 -4.41
C SER A 34 -6.57 -1.36 -3.92
N GLU A 35 -6.58 -2.64 -3.55
CA GLU A 35 -7.74 -3.30 -2.95
C GLU A 35 -8.21 -2.58 -1.66
N ALA A 36 -7.28 -2.24 -0.76
CA ALA A 36 -7.62 -1.56 0.50
C ALA A 36 -8.10 -0.11 0.29
N VAL A 37 -7.56 0.61 -0.69
CA VAL A 37 -8.02 1.95 -1.07
C VAL A 37 -9.42 1.88 -1.69
N HIS A 38 -9.69 0.86 -2.50
CA HIS A 38 -11.02 0.65 -3.06
C HIS A 38 -12.05 0.37 -1.95
N GLU A 39 -11.74 -0.54 -1.03
CA GLU A 39 -12.58 -0.81 0.15
C GLU A 39 -12.84 0.45 0.98
N ALA A 40 -11.79 1.27 1.20
CA ALA A 40 -11.94 2.55 1.90
C ALA A 40 -12.85 3.53 1.15
N SER A 41 -12.78 3.57 -0.18
CA SER A 41 -13.59 4.45 -1.03
C SER A 41 -15.08 4.14 -1.02
N GLU A 42 -15.45 2.88 -0.74
CA GLU A 42 -16.84 2.43 -0.62
C GLU A 42 -17.39 2.60 0.81
N SER A 43 -16.57 3.10 1.74
CA SER A 43 -16.94 3.25 3.15
C SER A 43 -17.35 4.68 3.51
N GLU A 44 -18.16 4.81 4.56
CA GLU A 44 -18.65 6.10 5.10
C GLU A 44 -17.60 6.87 5.93
N ILE A 45 -16.30 6.65 5.66
CA ILE A 45 -15.22 7.35 6.35
C ILE A 45 -15.10 8.80 5.84
N ARG A 46 -14.64 9.68 6.71
CA ARG A 46 -14.43 11.11 6.44
C ARG A 46 -12.95 11.47 6.33
N ALA A 47 -12.07 10.58 6.81
CA ALA A 47 -10.63 10.68 6.67
C ALA A 47 -10.02 9.27 6.50
N LEU A 48 -8.88 9.20 5.80
CA LEU A 48 -8.10 7.98 5.61
C LEU A 48 -6.71 8.18 6.22
N LEU A 49 -6.37 7.36 7.21
CA LEU A 49 -5.03 7.24 7.79
C LEU A 49 -4.32 6.06 7.17
N ILE A 50 -3.09 6.26 6.69
CA ILE A 50 -2.19 5.18 6.31
C ILE A 50 -1.11 5.09 7.37
N ARG A 51 -0.99 3.93 8.03
CA ARG A 51 -0.02 3.68 9.10
C ARG A 51 0.66 2.34 8.91
N ALA A 52 1.75 2.08 9.64
CA ALA A 52 2.44 0.80 9.60
C ALA A 52 2.50 0.13 10.97
N GLU A 53 2.63 -1.18 10.96
CA GLU A 53 3.12 -1.95 12.10
C GLU A 53 4.64 -1.90 12.15
N GLY A 54 5.18 -1.97 13.37
CA GLY A 54 6.61 -1.86 13.61
C GLY A 54 7.11 -0.40 13.57
N PRO A 55 8.44 -0.21 13.66
CA PRO A 55 9.03 1.11 13.82
C PRO A 55 9.13 1.92 12.53
N ASN A 56 8.95 1.29 11.37
CA ASN A 56 9.16 1.91 10.06
C ASN A 56 7.87 1.92 9.26
N PHE A 57 7.58 3.05 8.61
CA PHE A 57 6.47 3.13 7.66
C PHE A 57 6.70 2.22 6.44
N SER A 58 7.76 2.50 5.68
CA SER A 58 8.25 1.70 4.55
C SER A 58 9.71 2.07 4.26
N GLN A 59 10.51 1.10 3.82
CA GLN A 59 11.86 1.34 3.27
C GLN A 59 11.87 1.46 1.74
N GLY A 60 10.71 1.61 1.10
CA GLY A 60 10.60 1.83 -0.34
C GLY A 60 10.48 0.54 -1.15
N GLY A 61 10.87 0.60 -2.42
CA GLY A 61 10.67 -0.48 -3.40
C GLY A 61 11.56 -1.70 -3.16
N ASP A 62 11.02 -2.88 -3.41
CA ASP A 62 11.82 -4.11 -3.49
C ASP A 62 12.60 -4.15 -4.81
N ILE A 63 13.90 -3.89 -4.74
CA ILE A 63 14.78 -3.77 -5.91
C ILE A 63 14.74 -5.03 -6.79
N LEU A 64 14.56 -6.23 -6.21
CA LEU A 64 14.50 -7.47 -6.97
C LEU A 64 13.24 -7.52 -7.85
N ASP A 65 12.10 -7.14 -7.30
CA ASP A 65 10.82 -7.04 -8.00
C ASP A 65 10.81 -5.89 -9.04
N PHE A 66 11.67 -4.88 -8.84
CA PHE A 66 11.88 -3.78 -9.77
C PHE A 66 12.78 -4.14 -10.95
N ILE A 67 13.79 -5.00 -10.77
CA ILE A 67 14.70 -5.43 -11.85
C ILE A 67 13.96 -6.28 -12.88
N ASP A 68 13.00 -7.09 -12.45
CA ASP A 68 12.18 -7.93 -13.35
C ASP A 68 11.17 -7.10 -14.18
N LYS A 69 10.94 -5.84 -13.83
CA LYS A 69 10.07 -4.93 -14.60
C LYS A 69 10.92 -4.06 -15.52
N GLU A 70 10.68 -4.16 -16.83
CA GLU A 70 11.38 -3.34 -17.83
C GLU A 70 11.36 -1.84 -17.44
N PHE A 71 12.52 -1.20 -17.59
CA PHE A 71 12.82 0.20 -17.24
C PHE A 71 11.81 1.25 -17.78
N ASN A 72 10.98 0.87 -18.76
CA ASN A 72 9.98 1.75 -19.39
C ASN A 72 8.55 1.58 -18.88
N ALA A 73 8.26 0.59 -18.02
CA ALA A 73 6.90 0.29 -17.54
C ALA A 73 6.26 1.44 -16.72
N TRP A 74 7.07 2.37 -16.21
CA TRP A 74 6.66 3.41 -15.27
C TRP A 74 6.56 4.82 -15.90
N ARG A 75 6.85 4.96 -17.20
CA ARG A 75 6.67 6.24 -17.89
C ARG A 75 5.18 6.45 -18.17
N THR A 76 4.59 7.46 -17.56
CA THR A 76 3.30 8.00 -18.02
C THR A 76 3.45 8.38 -19.50
N ARG A 77 2.74 7.68 -20.39
CA ARG A 77 2.63 8.12 -21.79
C ARG A 77 2.04 9.53 -21.76
N ARG A 78 2.85 10.54 -22.13
CA ARG A 78 2.29 11.83 -22.53
C ARG A 78 1.54 11.57 -23.84
N SER A 79 0.23 11.72 -23.79
CA SER A 79 -0.64 11.90 -24.97
C SER A 79 -0.24 13.14 -25.75
#